data_AF-A0A7Y2VRV5-F1
#
_entry.id   AF-A0A7Y2VRV5-F1
#
_cell.length_a   1.000
_cell.length_b   1.000
_cell.length_c   1.000
_cell.angle_alpha   90.00
_cell.angle_beta   90.00
_cell.angle_gamma   90.00
#
_symmetry.space_group_name_H-M   'P 1'
#
loop_
_entity.id
_entity.type
_entity.pdbx_description
1 polymer ?
#
loop_
_entity_poly.entity_id
_entity_poly.type
_entity_poly.pdbx_seq_one_letter_code
_entity_poly.pdbx_strand_id
1 'polypeptide(L)'
;LLFDHYGSRATVLSQEDKNEYSRTYLKPGGLRTLLAYYRGLPTDVHDNELFLERDGKLEMPVLALGGDSGFGRGIETMESMQRVASDVRGGVIPGSGHWVAEEAPEFIASELRKFFG
;
A
#
# COMPACT_ATOMS: atom_id res chain seq x y z
N LEU A 1 7.54 -13.77 11.58
CA LEU A 1 6.93 -12.87 12.58
C LEU A 1 6.35 -11.59 11.97
N LEU A 2 7.04 -10.81 11.13
CA LEU A 2 6.38 -9.68 10.44
C LEU A 2 5.54 -10.16 9.24
N PHE A 3 6.17 -10.89 8.33
CA PHE A 3 5.59 -11.25 7.03
C PHE A 3 4.46 -12.30 7.08
N ASP A 4 4.26 -12.96 8.21
CA ASP A 4 3.36 -14.11 8.33
C ASP A 4 1.91 -13.73 8.70
N HIS A 5 1.66 -12.48 9.11
CA HIS A 5 0.37 -12.07 9.68
C HIS A 5 -0.42 -11.05 8.86
N TYR A 6 0.21 -10.43 7.86
CA TYR A 6 -0.40 -9.32 7.11
C TYR A 6 -0.98 -9.73 5.75
N GLY A 7 -0.52 -10.84 5.18
CA GLY A 7 -1.05 -11.37 3.91
C GLY A 7 -2.34 -12.18 4.08
N SER A 8 -2.93 -12.63 2.97
CA SER A 8 -4.11 -13.52 2.96
C SER A 8 -3.85 -14.87 3.62
N ARG A 9 -2.58 -15.30 3.63
CA ARG A 9 -2.10 -16.51 4.32
C ARG A 9 -0.65 -16.33 4.80
N ALA A 10 -0.23 -17.11 5.80
CA ALA A 10 1.12 -17.00 6.38
C ALA A 10 2.27 -17.37 5.42
N THR A 11 1.94 -18.11 4.35
CA THR A 11 2.89 -18.64 3.38
C THR A 11 2.91 -17.88 2.06
N VAL A 12 2.34 -16.67 2.00
CA VAL A 12 2.39 -15.81 0.81
C VAL A 12 3.84 -15.58 0.37
N LEU A 13 4.68 -15.14 1.31
CA LEU A 13 6.08 -14.87 1.05
C LEU A 13 6.90 -16.13 1.30
N SER A 14 7.75 -16.48 0.34
CA SER A 14 8.69 -17.60 0.52
C SER A 14 9.74 -17.25 1.58
N GLN A 15 10.46 -18.27 2.07
CA GLN A 15 11.56 -18.00 3.00
C GLN A 15 12.69 -17.21 2.32
N GLU A 16 12.88 -17.41 1.02
CA GLU A 16 13.85 -16.67 0.22
C GLU A 16 13.48 -15.17 0.15
N ASP A 17 12.23 -14.84 -0.15
CA ASP A 17 11.75 -13.46 -0.18
C ASP A 17 11.88 -12.79 1.19
N LYS A 18 11.49 -13.50 2.25
CA LYS A 18 11.62 -13.01 3.64
C LYS A 18 13.07 -12.74 3.99
N ASN A 19 14.00 -13.58 3.56
CA ASN A 19 15.43 -13.39 3.79
C ASN A 19 15.96 -12.18 3.01
N GLU A 20 15.51 -11.98 1.78
CA GLU A 20 15.92 -10.83 0.97
C GLU A 20 15.43 -9.52 1.57
N TYR A 21 14.15 -9.42 1.95
CA TYR A 21 13.63 -8.26 2.66
C TYR A 21 14.39 -8.01 3.97
N SER A 22 14.63 -9.06 4.76
CA SER A 22 15.37 -8.96 6.02
C SER A 22 16.81 -8.46 5.81
N ARG A 23 17.51 -8.93 4.77
CA ARG A 23 18.87 -8.49 4.43
C ARG A 23 18.93 -6.98 4.19
N THR A 24 17.88 -6.39 3.60
CA THR A 24 17.83 -4.94 3.39
C THR A 24 17.57 -4.15 4.68
N TYR A 25 16.67 -4.62 5.55
CA TYR A 25 16.36 -3.96 6.83
C TYR A 25 17.51 -4.01 7.83
N LEU A 26 18.35 -5.05 7.75
CA LEU A 26 19.50 -5.25 8.64
C LEU A 26 20.75 -4.45 8.23
N LYS A 27 20.72 -3.72 7.12
CA LYS A 27 21.81 -2.80 6.78
C LYS A 27 21.98 -1.73 7.87
N PRO A 28 23.20 -1.20 8.10
CA PRO A 28 23.42 -0.15 9.09
C PRO A 28 22.44 1.03 8.91
N GLY A 29 21.67 1.33 9.96
CA GLY A 29 20.64 2.37 9.92
C GLY A 29 19.29 1.98 9.30
N GLY A 30 19.15 0.78 8.72
CA GLY A 30 17.92 0.33 8.07
C GLY A 30 16.69 0.38 8.98
N LEU A 31 16.77 -0.25 10.16
CA LEU A 31 15.68 -0.19 11.13
C LEU A 31 15.40 1.24 11.65
N ARG A 32 16.44 2.06 11.83
CA ARG A 32 16.28 3.47 12.25
C ARG A 32 15.49 4.26 11.21
N THR A 33 15.78 4.06 9.93
CA THR A 33 15.10 4.70 8.80
C THR A 33 13.67 4.18 8.66
N LEU A 34 13.44 2.87 8.73
CA LEU A 34 12.10 2.28 8.70
C LEU A 34 11.20 2.91 9.78
N LEU A 35 11.68 2.96 11.02
CA LEU A 35 10.92 3.54 12.14
C LEU A 35 10.82 5.08 12.06
N ALA A 36 11.67 5.74 11.27
CA ALA A 36 11.59 7.19 11.09
C ALA A 36 10.32 7.61 10.33
N TYR A 37 9.85 6.81 9.36
CA TYR A 37 8.57 7.05 8.69
C TYR A 37 7.42 7.08 9.71
N TYR A 38 7.35 6.10 10.61
CA TYR A 38 6.33 6.07 11.65
C TYR A 38 6.44 7.24 12.64
N ARG A 39 7.66 7.69 12.95
CA ARG A 39 7.86 8.91 13.76
C ARG A 39 7.42 10.18 13.04
N GLY A 40 7.47 10.19 11.70
CA GLY A 40 7.08 11.32 10.86
C GLY A 40 5.58 11.46 10.66
N LEU A 41 4.76 10.44 11.00
CA LEU A 41 3.32 10.44 10.74
C LEU A 41 2.58 11.71 11.19
N PRO A 42 2.83 12.30 12.38
CA PRO A 42 2.14 13.54 12.76
C PRO A 42 2.46 14.72 11.82
N THR A 43 3.70 14.81 11.32
CA THR A 43 4.10 15.81 10.34
C THR A 43 3.43 15.52 8.99
N ASP A 44 3.45 14.27 8.53
CA ASP A 44 2.82 13.89 7.26
C ASP A 44 1.30 14.18 7.26
N VAL A 45 0.62 13.96 8.39
CA VAL A 45 -0.80 14.30 8.55
C VAL A 45 -1.01 15.80 8.40
N HIS A 46 -0.23 16.62 9.12
CA HIS A 46 -0.32 18.08 9.04
C HIS A 46 -0.05 18.60 7.63
N ASP A 47 1.00 18.10 6.98
CA ASP A 47 1.39 18.53 5.64
C ASP A 47 0.32 18.14 4.60
N ASN A 48 -0.27 16.93 4.70
CA ASN A 48 -1.35 16.50 3.82
C ASN A 48 -2.62 17.36 3.98
N GLU A 49 -2.95 17.78 5.20
CA GLU A 49 -4.05 18.71 5.45
C GLU A 49 -3.78 20.06 4.78
N LEU A 50 -2.57 20.61 4.96
CA LEU A 50 -2.17 21.87 4.33
C LEU A 50 -2.18 21.80 2.80
N PHE A 51 -1.73 20.69 2.21
CA PHE A 51 -1.76 20.52 0.75
C PHE A 51 -3.19 20.46 0.23
N LEU A 52 -4.08 19.75 0.92
CA LEU A 52 -5.49 19.68 0.55
C LEU A 52 -6.19 21.04 0.67
N GLU A 53 -5.89 21.81 1.72
CA GLU A 53 -6.41 23.17 1.90
C GLU A 53 -5.89 24.15 0.84
N ARG A 54 -4.59 24.05 0.52
CA ARG A 54 -3.92 24.96 -0.41
C ARG A 54 -4.25 24.68 -1.87
N ASP A 55 -4.16 23.41 -2.27
CA ASP A 55 -4.19 23.00 -3.67
C ASP A 55 -5.50 22.31 -4.07
N GLY A 56 -6.33 21.93 -3.09
CA GLY A 56 -7.53 21.14 -3.32
C GLY A 56 -7.23 19.66 -3.57
N LYS A 57 -8.20 18.95 -4.16
CA LYS A 57 -8.08 17.51 -4.45
C LYS A 57 -7.19 17.26 -5.66
N LEU A 58 -6.64 16.05 -5.73
CA LEU A 58 -6.01 15.53 -6.94
C LEU A 58 -7.05 15.39 -8.05
N GLU A 59 -6.86 16.12 -9.16
CA GLU A 59 -7.77 16.14 -10.30
C GLU A 59 -7.42 15.13 -11.41
N MET A 60 -6.21 14.55 -11.37
CA MET A 60 -5.85 13.44 -12.26
C MET A 60 -6.52 12.14 -11.80
N PRO A 61 -6.76 11.18 -12.71
CA PRO A 61 -7.23 9.85 -12.32
C PRO A 61 -6.30 9.20 -11.30
N VAL A 62 -6.87 8.53 -10.30
CA VAL A 62 -6.17 7.77 -9.26
C VAL A 62 -6.70 6.34 -9.22
N LEU A 63 -5.80 5.35 -9.30
CA LEU A 63 -6.14 3.94 -9.10
C LEU A 63 -5.86 3.55 -7.64
N ALA A 64 -6.88 3.08 -6.93
CA ALA A 64 -6.79 2.62 -5.55
C ALA A 64 -7.25 1.15 -5.45
N LEU A 65 -6.34 0.26 -5.05
CA LEU A 65 -6.58 -1.18 -4.96
C LEU A 65 -6.22 -1.69 -3.55
N GLY A 66 -7.14 -2.39 -2.89
CA GLY A 66 -6.92 -3.00 -1.57
C GLY A 66 -7.27 -4.49 -1.56
N GLY A 67 -6.48 -5.30 -0.86
CA GLY A 67 -6.77 -6.73 -0.68
C GLY A 67 -8.01 -6.98 0.19
N ASP A 68 -8.77 -8.04 -0.10
CA ASP A 68 -10.01 -8.40 0.60
C ASP A 68 -9.84 -9.09 1.96
N SER A 69 -8.60 -9.41 2.35
CA SER A 69 -8.32 -10.21 3.55
C SER A 69 -7.12 -9.66 4.32
N GLY A 70 -6.82 -10.25 5.49
CA GLY A 70 -5.69 -9.84 6.32
C GLY A 70 -5.67 -8.33 6.58
N PHE A 71 -4.56 -7.68 6.26
CA PHE A 71 -4.41 -6.21 6.34
C PHE A 71 -4.46 -5.54 4.95
N GLY A 72 -5.22 -6.11 4.02
CA GLY A 72 -5.39 -5.60 2.65
C GLY A 72 -6.26 -4.35 2.54
N ARG A 73 -7.05 -4.02 3.57
CA ARG A 73 -7.93 -2.84 3.70
C ARG A 73 -9.07 -2.73 2.67
N GLY A 74 -9.18 -3.65 1.71
CA GLY A 74 -10.31 -3.78 0.79
C GLY A 74 -10.78 -2.45 0.20
N ILE A 75 -12.08 -2.19 0.35
CA ILE A 75 -12.71 -0.98 -0.19
C ILE A 75 -12.28 0.31 0.52
N GLU A 76 -11.81 0.22 1.78
CA GLU A 76 -11.38 1.39 2.55
C GLU A 76 -10.19 2.11 1.89
N THR A 77 -9.40 1.41 1.07
CA THR A 77 -8.33 2.01 0.27
C THR A 77 -8.90 3.04 -0.72
N MET A 78 -9.98 2.70 -1.43
CA MET A 78 -10.67 3.64 -2.33
C MET A 78 -11.32 4.77 -1.55
N GLU A 79 -12.06 4.46 -0.48
CA GLU A 79 -12.72 5.48 0.36
C GLU A 79 -11.71 6.48 0.93
N SER A 80 -10.53 5.99 1.33
CA SER A 80 -9.43 6.84 1.79
C SER A 80 -8.96 7.81 0.70
N MET A 81 -8.80 7.33 -0.53
CA MET A 81 -8.36 8.17 -1.66
C MET A 81 -9.44 9.15 -2.12
N GLN A 82 -10.73 8.80 -2.02
CA GLN A 82 -11.84 9.70 -2.37
C GLN A 82 -11.90 10.96 -1.48
N ARG A 83 -11.27 10.93 -0.30
CA ARG A 83 -11.13 12.12 0.56
C ARG A 83 -10.17 13.16 -0.05
N VAL A 84 -9.21 12.74 -0.87
CA VAL A 84 -8.11 13.58 -1.36
C VAL A 84 -8.01 13.67 -2.89
N ALA A 85 -8.81 12.91 -3.63
CA ALA A 85 -8.84 12.90 -5.10
C ALA A 85 -10.28 12.95 -5.64
N SER A 86 -10.47 13.53 -6.83
CA SER A 86 -11.79 13.70 -7.46
C SER A 86 -12.18 12.57 -8.41
N ASP A 87 -11.21 11.95 -9.10
CA ASP A 87 -11.41 10.76 -9.97
C ASP A 87 -10.68 9.55 -9.37
N VAL A 88 -11.37 8.79 -8.53
CA VAL A 88 -10.85 7.55 -7.92
C VAL A 88 -11.49 6.34 -8.59
N ARG A 89 -10.65 5.47 -9.12
CA ARG A 89 -10.99 4.19 -9.74
C ARG A 89 -10.33 3.07 -8.96
N GLY A 90 -10.78 1.84 -9.19
CA GLY A 90 -10.18 0.64 -8.61
C GLY A 90 -11.21 -0.19 -7.87
N GLY A 91 -10.76 -0.86 -6.81
CA GLY A 91 -11.59 -1.85 -6.14
C GLY A 91 -10.80 -2.75 -5.21
N VAL A 92 -11.43 -3.89 -4.94
CA VAL A 92 -10.87 -4.92 -4.08
C VAL A 92 -10.10 -5.93 -4.94
N ILE A 93 -8.90 -6.31 -4.50
CA ILE A 93 -8.11 -7.40 -5.07
C ILE A 93 -8.56 -8.70 -4.37
N PRO A 94 -9.21 -9.64 -5.10
CA PRO A 94 -9.72 -10.86 -4.50
C PRO A 94 -8.61 -11.80 -4.02
N GLY A 95 -8.82 -12.43 -2.87
CA GLY A 95 -7.89 -13.41 -2.30
C GLY A 95 -6.52 -12.84 -1.93
N SER A 96 -6.46 -11.54 -1.62
CA SER A 96 -5.22 -10.81 -1.38
C SER A 96 -5.27 -10.09 -0.03
N GLY A 97 -4.15 -10.12 0.69
CA GLY A 97 -3.94 -9.38 1.91
C GLY A 97 -3.17 -8.09 1.70
N HIS A 98 -2.23 -7.81 2.59
CA HIS A 98 -1.42 -6.60 2.56
C HIS A 98 -0.35 -6.61 1.46
N TRP A 99 0.21 -7.78 1.13
CA TRP A 99 1.35 -7.91 0.20
C TRP A 99 0.86 -8.08 -1.23
N VAL A 100 0.03 -7.14 -1.68
CA VAL A 100 -0.78 -7.30 -2.90
C VAL A 100 0.05 -7.61 -4.15
N ALA A 101 1.28 -7.08 -4.24
CA ALA A 101 2.22 -7.32 -5.34
C ALA A 101 2.72 -8.76 -5.38
N GLU A 102 2.99 -9.35 -4.22
CA GLU A 102 3.39 -10.75 -4.10
C GLU A 102 2.20 -11.72 -4.12
N GLU A 103 1.02 -11.27 -3.72
CA GLU A 103 -0.17 -12.10 -3.61
C GLU A 103 -0.96 -12.23 -4.91
N ALA A 104 -1.05 -11.16 -5.69
CA ALA A 104 -1.84 -11.11 -6.92
C ALA A 104 -1.13 -10.30 -8.03
N PRO A 105 0.12 -10.65 -8.40
CA PRO A 105 0.90 -9.87 -9.37
C PRO A 105 0.21 -9.74 -10.73
N GLU A 106 -0.44 -10.79 -11.23
CA GLU A 106 -1.14 -10.76 -12.52
C GLU A 106 -2.37 -9.85 -12.47
N PHE A 107 -3.10 -9.85 -11.34
CA PHE A 107 -4.26 -8.98 -11.16
C PHE A 107 -3.81 -7.51 -11.18
N ILE A 108 -2.78 -7.17 -10.40
CA ILE A 108 -2.24 -5.82 -10.36
C ILE A 108 -1.71 -5.39 -11.73
N ALA A 109 -0.95 -6.25 -12.41
CA ALA A 109 -0.45 -5.93 -13.75
C ALA A 109 -1.58 -5.69 -14.74
N SER A 110 -2.68 -6.46 -14.66
CA SER A 110 -3.87 -6.26 -15.49
C SER A 110 -4.55 -4.92 -15.20
N GLU A 111 -4.77 -4.58 -13.92
CA GLU A 111 -5.40 -3.33 -13.54
C GLU A 111 -4.55 -2.11 -13.92
N LEU A 112 -3.22 -2.19 -13.74
CA LEU A 112 -2.30 -1.12 -14.16
C LEU A 112 -2.34 -0.92 -15.68
N ARG A 113 -2.36 -2.00 -16.48
CA ARG A 113 -2.50 -1.91 -17.94
C ARG A 113 -3.84 -1.27 -18.35
N LYS A 114 -4.95 -1.67 -17.72
CA LYS A 114 -6.26 -1.06 -17.99
C LYS A 114 -6.26 0.44 -17.65
N PHE A 115 -5.56 0.82 -16.58
CA PHE A 115 -5.53 2.19 -16.10
C PHE A 115 -4.67 3.11 -16.98
N PHE A 116 -3.51 2.64 -17.44
CA PHE A 116 -2.58 3.45 -18.25
C PHE A 116 -2.76 3.34 -19.76
N GLY A 117 -3.45 2.30 -20.26
CA GLY A 117 -3.58 1.99 -21.68
C GLY A 117 -2.42 1.16 -22.23
#